data_AF-A0A7J6TIF2-F1
#
_entry.id   AF-A0A7J6TIF2-F1
#
_cell.length_a   1.000
_cell.length_b   1.000
_cell.length_c   1.000
_cell.angle_alpha   90.00
_cell.angle_beta   90.00
_cell.angle_gamma   90.00
#
_symmetry.space_group_name_H-M   'P 1'
#
loop_
_entity.id
_entity.type
_entity.pdbx_description
1 polymer ?
#
loop_
_entity_poly.entity_id
_entity_poly.type
_entity_poly.pdbx_seq_one_letter_code
_entity_poly.pdbx_strand_id
1 'polypeptide(L)'
;QPATRMKEYLQHYFSPIDETCGADGIQSRHCSLRLRYGEGGARLSHDHRRQYQYVLQSLTLWDEVLKNLIQLWHMVENDTIVKPAGGYRLADTGQGLNRIQQAPSVYRAMNQILHSVQQKLGGWTGSSVVHMGDHNVPNALIFLDKYCQIPRILSPVCHCLDRLEAEYQARPSIRNYVDSTFGGVDEAKRIILQDFFKHGFDGSGADNFFDAGSCIDGRLTSAWNWCSQIEKKVYFPLFLLTGFTGFDGEEGW
;
A
#
# COMPACT_ATOMS: atom_id res chain seq x y z
N GLN A 1 -5.03 -4.18 -12.86
CA GLN A 1 -3.81 -4.19 -12.01
C GLN A 1 -4.24 -4.19 -10.54
N PRO A 2 -3.47 -4.75 -9.60
CA PRO A 2 -3.93 -4.95 -8.22
C PRO A 2 -4.23 -3.62 -7.50
N ALA A 3 -3.49 -2.54 -7.78
CA ALA A 3 -3.83 -1.20 -7.26
C ALA A 3 -5.20 -0.70 -7.75
N THR A 4 -5.58 -0.97 -9.00
CA THR A 4 -6.92 -0.67 -9.53
C THR A 4 -8.01 -1.44 -8.77
N ARG A 5 -7.81 -2.75 -8.57
CA ARG A 5 -8.75 -3.61 -7.83
C ARG A 5 -8.93 -3.16 -6.38
N MET A 6 -7.84 -2.77 -5.70
CA MET A 6 -7.93 -2.23 -4.34
C MET A 6 -8.71 -0.92 -4.27
N LYS A 7 -8.64 -0.06 -5.30
CA LYS A 7 -9.50 1.14 -5.38
C LYS A 7 -10.97 0.77 -5.54
N GLU A 8 -11.29 -0.21 -6.38
CA GLU A 8 -12.65 -0.71 -6.56
C GLU A 8 -13.21 -1.25 -5.23
N TYR A 9 -12.44 -2.05 -4.50
CA TYR A 9 -12.86 -2.53 -3.18
C TYR A 9 -13.07 -1.39 -2.18
N LEU A 10 -12.18 -0.40 -2.13
CA LEU A 10 -12.33 0.78 -1.28
C LEU A 10 -13.65 1.50 -1.60
N GLN A 11 -13.91 1.75 -2.88
CA GLN A 11 -15.09 2.49 -3.35
C GLN A 11 -16.40 1.70 -3.23
N HIS A 12 -16.33 0.36 -3.17
CA HIS A 12 -17.50 -0.50 -3.01
C HIS A 12 -17.87 -0.70 -1.54
N TYR A 13 -16.89 -1.09 -0.71
CA TYR A 13 -17.13 -1.48 0.68
C TYR A 13 -17.12 -0.32 1.67
N PHE A 14 -16.65 0.87 1.28
CA PHE A 14 -16.50 2.02 2.17
C PHE A 14 -17.09 3.27 1.53
N SER A 15 -17.92 3.99 2.29
CA SER A 15 -18.35 5.34 1.92
C SER A 15 -17.21 6.33 2.17
N PRO A 16 -17.07 7.41 1.38
CA PRO A 16 -16.10 8.48 1.68
C PRO A 16 -16.52 9.38 2.85
N ILE A 17 -17.79 9.35 3.26
CA ILE A 17 -18.38 10.26 4.25
C ILE A 17 -18.94 9.50 5.46
N ASP A 18 -19.65 8.40 5.22
CA ASP A 18 -20.34 7.64 6.27
C ASP A 18 -19.44 6.51 6.79
N GLU A 19 -19.06 6.58 8.06
CA GLU A 19 -18.23 5.57 8.71
C GLU A 19 -19.02 4.36 9.23
N THR A 20 -20.35 4.39 9.11
CA THR A 20 -21.27 3.35 9.62
C THR A 20 -21.82 2.43 8.54
N CYS A 21 -21.71 2.83 7.26
CA CYS A 21 -22.13 2.03 6.12
C CYS A 21 -21.13 2.04 4.95
N GLY A 22 -21.11 0.96 4.19
CA GLY A 22 -20.38 0.88 2.93
C GLY A 22 -21.11 1.62 1.82
N ALA A 23 -20.44 1.81 0.68
CA ALA A 23 -21.09 2.36 -0.51
C ALA A 23 -22.11 1.38 -1.14
N ASP A 24 -22.03 0.10 -0.76
CA ASP A 24 -23.02 -0.94 -0.98
C ASP A 24 -24.30 -0.80 -0.14
N GLY A 25 -24.36 0.18 0.78
CA GLY A 25 -25.50 0.43 1.67
C GLY A 25 -25.59 -0.52 2.86
N ILE A 26 -24.59 -1.38 3.07
CA ILE A 26 -24.58 -2.33 4.18
C ILE A 26 -23.94 -1.67 5.40
N GLN A 27 -24.65 -1.71 6.53
CA GLN A 27 -24.13 -1.23 7.80
C GLN A 27 -23.22 -2.27 8.43
N SER A 28 -22.02 -1.85 8.83
CA SER A 28 -21.07 -2.68 9.55
C SER A 28 -20.16 -1.81 10.42
N ARG A 29 -19.77 -2.33 11.59
CA ARG A 29 -18.73 -1.71 12.42
C ARG A 29 -17.37 -1.66 11.71
N HIS A 30 -17.18 -2.49 10.69
CA HIS A 30 -15.95 -2.56 9.91
C HIS A 30 -15.93 -1.57 8.73
N CYS A 31 -16.92 -0.67 8.61
CA CYS A 31 -16.93 0.42 7.62
C CYS A 31 -16.08 1.65 8.04
N SER A 32 -15.75 1.80 9.33
CA SER A 32 -14.95 2.95 9.77
C SER A 32 -13.47 2.75 9.48
N LEU A 33 -12.87 3.75 8.82
CA LEU A 33 -11.42 3.81 8.54
C LEU A 33 -10.67 4.72 9.51
N ARG A 34 -11.29 5.14 10.61
CA ARG A 34 -10.67 6.03 11.58
C ARG A 34 -9.39 5.42 12.15
N LEU A 35 -8.34 6.24 12.23
CA LEU A 35 -7.04 5.92 12.82
C LEU A 35 -6.75 6.85 14.00
N ARG A 36 -6.20 6.29 15.08
CA ARG A 36 -5.73 7.05 16.22
C ARG A 36 -4.28 6.65 16.50
N TYR A 37 -3.42 7.64 16.68
CA TYR A 37 -2.03 7.42 17.06
C TYR A 37 -1.92 6.48 18.27
N GLY A 38 -1.03 5.49 18.16
CA GLY A 38 -0.76 4.49 19.19
C GLY A 38 -1.73 3.30 19.18
N GLU A 39 -2.88 3.40 18.52
CA GLU A 39 -3.83 2.29 18.41
C GLU A 39 -3.39 1.31 17.32
N GLY A 40 -3.17 0.04 17.69
CA GLY A 40 -2.71 -0.98 16.75
C GLY A 40 -1.33 -0.70 16.13
N GLY A 41 -0.53 0.17 16.74
CA GLY A 41 0.78 0.58 16.21
C GLY A 41 0.75 1.77 15.23
N ALA A 42 -0.42 2.37 15.00
CA ALA A 42 -0.57 3.50 14.10
C ALA A 42 0.29 4.70 14.52
N ARG A 43 0.97 5.32 13.55
CA ARG A 43 1.77 6.54 13.73
C ARG A 43 1.06 7.79 13.20
N LEU A 44 -0.08 7.63 12.55
CA LEU A 44 -0.95 8.70 12.06
C LEU A 44 -2.26 8.74 12.85
N SER A 45 -2.88 9.93 12.90
CA SER A 45 -4.23 10.15 13.43
C SER A 45 -5.10 10.77 12.33
N HIS A 46 -6.04 10.00 11.81
CA HIS A 46 -6.95 10.43 10.76
C HIS A 46 -8.40 10.11 11.14
N ASP A 47 -9.32 11.04 10.89
CA ASP A 47 -10.74 10.69 10.82
C ASP A 47 -10.99 9.78 9.60
N HIS A 48 -12.20 9.20 9.53
CA HIS A 48 -12.55 8.25 8.47
C HIS A 48 -12.40 8.85 7.07
N ARG A 49 -12.92 10.07 6.84
CA ARG A 49 -12.86 10.74 5.54
C ARG A 49 -11.42 10.99 5.11
N ARG A 50 -10.58 11.48 6.03
CA ARG A 50 -9.17 11.73 5.78
C ARG A 50 -8.40 10.45 5.49
N GLN A 51 -8.68 9.36 6.22
CA GLN A 51 -8.05 8.07 5.93
C GLN A 51 -8.50 7.52 4.57
N TYR A 52 -9.80 7.57 4.27
CA TYR A 52 -10.33 7.18 2.97
C TYR A 52 -9.61 7.91 1.82
N GLN A 53 -9.50 9.23 1.92
CA GLN A 53 -8.79 10.05 0.94
C GLN A 53 -7.29 9.70 0.85
N TYR A 54 -6.65 9.49 2.00
CA TYR A 54 -5.23 9.10 2.08
C TYR A 54 -4.94 7.74 1.43
N VAL A 55 -5.84 6.76 1.58
CA VAL A 55 -5.74 5.45 0.92
C VAL A 55 -5.99 5.59 -0.58
N LEU A 56 -7.08 6.26 -0.98
CA LEU A 56 -7.46 6.43 -2.39
C LEU A 56 -6.35 7.12 -3.20
N GLN A 57 -5.78 8.20 -2.67
CA GLN A 57 -4.70 8.91 -3.35
C GLN A 57 -3.41 8.08 -3.43
N SER A 58 -3.12 7.26 -2.41
CA SER A 58 -1.93 6.40 -2.38
C SER A 58 -2.05 5.30 -3.42
N LEU A 59 -3.20 4.61 -3.46
CA LEU A 59 -3.48 3.59 -4.48
C LEU A 59 -3.51 4.18 -5.90
N THR A 60 -4.00 5.41 -6.06
CA THR A 60 -4.00 6.10 -7.35
C THR A 60 -2.58 6.46 -7.78
N LEU A 61 -1.75 6.95 -6.86
CA LEU A 61 -0.34 7.21 -7.12
C LEU A 61 0.40 5.92 -7.50
N TRP A 62 0.21 4.85 -6.74
CA TRP A 62 0.81 3.54 -7.01
C TRP A 62 0.42 3.01 -8.39
N ASP A 63 -0.85 3.10 -8.77
CA ASP A 63 -1.35 2.73 -10.11
C ASP A 63 -0.67 3.56 -11.23
N GLU A 64 -0.51 4.87 -11.06
CA GLU A 64 0.15 5.72 -12.05
C GLU A 64 1.66 5.49 -12.13
N VAL A 65 2.34 5.25 -11.01
CA VAL A 65 3.77 4.90 -11.01
C VAL A 65 4.00 3.56 -11.71
N LEU A 66 3.18 2.54 -11.42
CA LEU A 66 3.28 1.23 -12.06
C LEU A 66 3.04 1.30 -13.58
N LYS A 67 2.12 2.15 -14.06
CA LYS A 67 1.92 2.38 -15.50
C LYS A 67 3.14 3.01 -16.18
N ASN A 68 3.92 3.81 -15.45
CA ASN A 68 5.13 4.47 -15.97
C ASN A 68 6.42 3.73 -15.59
N LEU A 69 6.34 2.53 -15.00
CA LEU A 69 7.49 1.85 -14.37
C LEU A 69 8.63 1.61 -15.35
N ILE A 70 8.34 1.15 -16.57
CA ILE A 70 9.36 0.88 -17.61
C ILE A 70 10.06 2.17 -18.04
N GLN A 71 9.31 3.27 -18.19
CA GLN A 71 9.88 4.57 -18.52
C GLN A 71 10.78 5.09 -17.40
N LEU A 72 10.32 4.98 -16.15
CA LEU A 72 11.11 5.37 -14.99
C LEU A 72 12.37 4.51 -14.86
N TRP A 73 12.29 3.20 -15.13
CA TRP A 73 13.45 2.31 -15.13
C TRP A 73 14.51 2.78 -16.12
N HIS A 74 14.11 3.09 -17.35
CA HIS A 74 15.03 3.62 -18.34
C HIS A 74 15.66 4.97 -17.92
N MET A 75 14.89 5.84 -17.25
CA MET A 75 15.42 7.08 -16.69
C MET A 75 16.43 6.82 -15.57
N VAL A 76 16.19 5.81 -14.73
CA VAL A 76 17.13 5.39 -13.68
C VAL A 76 18.44 4.95 -14.28
N GLU A 77 18.43 4.08 -15.30
CA GLU A 77 19.67 3.65 -15.96
C GLU A 77 20.46 4.83 -16.53
N ASN A 78 19.76 5.79 -17.15
CA ASN A 78 20.39 7.00 -17.68
C ASN A 78 21.00 7.88 -16.58
N ASP A 79 20.26 8.14 -15.50
CA ASP A 79 20.68 9.01 -14.40
C ASP A 79 21.77 8.34 -13.52
N THR A 80 21.81 7.01 -13.44
CA THR A 80 22.71 6.29 -12.52
C THR A 80 23.96 5.71 -13.20
N ILE A 81 23.84 5.17 -14.41
CA ILE A 81 24.90 4.44 -15.10
C ILE A 81 25.46 5.26 -16.28
N VAL A 82 24.58 5.73 -17.17
CA VAL A 82 25.02 6.28 -18.47
C VAL A 82 25.57 7.70 -18.35
N LYS A 83 24.88 8.58 -17.61
CA LYS A 83 25.24 10.00 -17.46
C LYS A 83 25.02 10.46 -16.02
N PRO A 84 25.81 9.95 -15.06
CA PRO A 84 25.63 10.28 -13.66
C PRO A 84 25.85 11.79 -13.42
N ALA A 85 24.79 12.47 -12.97
CA ALA A 85 24.83 13.89 -12.65
C ALA A 85 25.68 14.13 -11.38
N GLY A 86 26.99 14.32 -11.56
CA GLY A 86 27.92 14.61 -10.48
C GLY A 86 28.46 13.39 -9.72
N GLY A 87 28.30 12.17 -10.26
CA GLY A 87 28.79 10.93 -9.64
C GLY A 87 27.94 10.45 -8.45
N TYR A 88 28.53 9.64 -7.57
CA TYR A 88 27.92 9.19 -6.32
C TYR A 88 28.85 9.43 -5.15
N ARG A 89 28.27 9.56 -3.95
CA ARG A 89 29.01 9.59 -2.68
C ARG A 89 28.70 8.31 -1.91
N LEU A 90 29.73 7.60 -1.49
CA LEU A 90 29.55 6.47 -0.59
C LEU A 90 29.36 6.98 0.84
N ALA A 91 28.26 6.61 1.49
CA ALA A 91 27.96 7.06 2.84
C ALA A 91 27.11 6.04 3.59
N ASP A 92 27.32 5.93 4.89
CA ASP A 92 26.40 5.22 5.77
C ASP A 92 25.14 6.08 5.98
N THR A 93 23.98 5.50 5.68
CA THR A 93 22.68 6.17 5.78
C THR A 93 21.92 5.80 7.06
N GLY A 94 22.52 5.01 7.94
CA GLY A 94 21.83 4.37 9.07
C GLY A 94 21.10 3.08 8.66
N GLN A 95 20.93 2.85 7.35
CA GLN A 95 20.44 1.60 6.76
C GLN A 95 21.59 0.78 6.13
N GLY A 96 22.84 1.11 6.46
CA GLY A 96 24.04 0.54 5.88
C GLY A 96 24.73 1.46 4.86
N LEU A 97 25.84 0.97 4.32
CA LEU A 97 26.70 1.71 3.41
C LEU A 97 26.09 1.75 2.00
N ASN A 98 25.67 2.93 1.56
CA ASN A 98 24.96 3.11 0.30
C ASN A 98 25.68 4.07 -0.65
N ARG A 99 25.48 3.85 -1.96
CA ARG A 99 25.81 4.84 -2.99
C ARG A 99 24.70 5.89 -3.02
N ILE A 100 24.98 7.04 -2.44
CA ILE A 100 24.11 8.21 -2.51
C ILE A 100 24.31 8.88 -3.86
N GLN A 101 23.28 8.87 -4.70
CA GLN A 101 23.33 9.34 -6.08
C GLN A 101 22.05 10.08 -6.45
N GLN A 102 22.22 11.28 -7.00
CA GLN A 102 21.12 12.10 -7.51
C GLN A 102 20.55 11.51 -8.80
N ALA A 103 19.24 11.63 -8.98
CA ALA A 103 18.54 11.19 -10.18
C ALA A 103 17.54 12.25 -10.67
N PRO A 104 18.03 13.34 -11.29
CA PRO A 104 17.22 14.52 -11.59
C PRO A 104 16.13 14.27 -12.64
N SER A 105 16.30 13.31 -13.54
CA SER A 105 15.28 12.97 -14.55
C SER A 105 14.17 12.16 -13.91
N VAL A 106 14.51 11.16 -13.10
CA VAL A 106 13.55 10.34 -12.35
C VAL A 106 12.77 11.21 -11.34
N TYR A 107 13.47 12.08 -10.62
CA TYR A 107 12.85 13.01 -9.68
C TYR A 107 11.80 13.90 -10.35
N ARG A 108 12.14 14.48 -11.52
CA ARG A 108 11.19 15.30 -12.29
C ARG A 108 9.99 14.49 -12.78
N ALA A 109 10.21 13.29 -13.30
CA ALA A 109 9.12 12.42 -13.76
C ALA A 109 8.17 12.02 -12.62
N MET A 110 8.72 11.68 -11.44
CA MET A 110 7.91 11.37 -10.26
C MET A 110 7.08 12.56 -9.78
N ASN A 111 7.65 13.78 -9.80
CA ASN A 111 6.89 14.99 -9.47
C ASN A 111 5.77 15.26 -10.47
N GLN A 112 5.98 14.98 -11.76
CA GLN A 112 4.92 15.09 -12.78
C GLN A 112 3.79 14.09 -12.55
N ILE A 113 4.11 12.84 -12.23
CA ILE A 113 3.12 11.81 -11.87
C ILE A 113 2.32 12.25 -10.64
N LEU A 114 3.02 12.68 -9.58
CA LEU A 114 2.38 13.18 -8.35
C LEU A 114 1.45 14.35 -8.64
N HIS A 115 1.90 15.34 -9.41
CA HIS A 115 1.09 16.49 -9.78
C HIS A 115 -0.16 16.07 -10.56
N SER A 116 -0.04 15.13 -11.51
CA SER A 116 -1.20 14.59 -12.24
C SER A 116 -2.21 13.94 -11.30
N VAL A 117 -1.76 13.16 -10.32
CA VAL A 117 -2.63 12.52 -9.33
C VAL A 117 -3.32 13.56 -8.43
N GLN A 118 -2.60 14.58 -7.98
CA GLN A 118 -3.15 15.68 -7.19
C GLN A 118 -4.25 16.44 -7.95
N GLN A 119 -4.03 16.71 -9.24
CA GLN A 119 -5.04 17.35 -10.10
C GLN A 119 -6.27 16.44 -10.29
N LYS A 120 -6.06 15.13 -10.53
CA LYS A 120 -7.16 14.15 -10.69
C LYS A 120 -8.06 14.05 -9.46
N LEU A 121 -7.51 14.18 -8.25
CA LEU A 121 -8.23 13.98 -6.99
C LEU A 121 -8.66 15.28 -6.30
N GLY A 122 -8.20 16.44 -6.76
CA GLY A 122 -8.59 17.75 -6.22
C GLY A 122 -8.08 18.04 -4.80
N GLY A 123 -7.05 17.31 -4.34
CA GLY A 123 -6.47 17.47 -3.00
C GLY A 123 -5.33 16.49 -2.71
N TRP A 124 -4.63 16.71 -1.60
CA TRP A 124 -3.54 15.83 -1.14
C TRP A 124 -3.46 15.79 0.39
N THR A 125 -3.44 14.59 0.96
CA THR A 125 -3.30 14.36 2.41
C THR A 125 -1.91 13.84 2.74
N GLY A 126 -1.18 14.48 3.66
CA GLY A 126 0.18 14.08 4.04
C GLY A 126 1.26 14.74 3.19
N SER A 127 2.51 14.29 3.33
CA SER A 127 3.66 14.91 2.67
C SER A 127 3.69 14.60 1.16
N SER A 128 4.06 15.60 0.36
CA SER A 128 4.33 15.46 -1.07
C SER A 128 5.84 15.33 -1.38
N VAL A 129 6.67 15.22 -0.34
CA VAL A 129 8.12 15.07 -0.49
C VAL A 129 8.43 13.73 -1.16
N VAL A 130 9.23 13.80 -2.22
CA VAL A 130 9.83 12.65 -2.91
C VAL A 130 11.29 12.58 -2.50
N HIS A 131 11.67 11.60 -1.69
CA HIS A 131 13.08 11.39 -1.35
C HIS A 131 13.82 10.73 -2.52
N MET A 132 15.00 11.26 -2.86
CA MET A 132 15.83 10.74 -3.95
C MET A 132 17.26 11.25 -3.87
N GLY A 133 18.23 10.35 -3.82
CA GLY A 133 19.64 10.73 -3.70
C GLY A 133 20.00 11.30 -2.32
N ASP A 134 19.30 10.89 -1.27
CA ASP A 134 19.50 11.34 0.11
C ASP A 134 19.67 10.16 1.09
N HIS A 135 19.58 10.40 2.40
CA HIS A 135 19.74 9.34 3.40
C HIS A 135 18.53 8.39 3.49
N ASN A 136 17.33 8.84 3.08
CA ASN A 136 16.10 8.06 3.12
C ASN A 136 15.94 7.18 1.87
N VAL A 137 16.30 7.73 0.71
CA VAL A 137 16.33 7.04 -0.57
C VAL A 137 17.68 7.32 -1.24
N PRO A 138 18.69 6.46 -1.03
CA PRO A 138 20.07 6.74 -1.46
C PRO A 138 20.24 6.88 -2.97
N ASN A 139 19.45 6.17 -3.77
CA ASN A 139 19.49 6.29 -5.22
C ASN A 139 18.14 5.86 -5.80
N ALA A 140 17.95 6.16 -7.10
CA ALA A 140 16.68 5.91 -7.76
C ALA A 140 16.41 4.42 -8.08
N LEU A 141 17.43 3.53 -8.02
CA LEU A 141 17.19 2.09 -8.09
C LEU A 141 16.44 1.60 -6.84
N ILE A 142 16.90 2.01 -5.64
CA ILE A 142 16.20 1.72 -4.38
C ILE A 142 14.79 2.31 -4.41
N PHE A 143 14.64 3.52 -4.95
CA PHE A 143 13.32 4.13 -5.13
C PHE A 143 12.39 3.24 -5.96
N LEU A 144 12.83 2.82 -7.15
CA LEU A 144 12.01 1.98 -8.03
C LEU A 144 11.72 0.60 -7.44
N ASP A 145 12.69 -0.01 -6.78
CA ASP A 145 12.53 -1.32 -6.16
C ASP A 145 11.38 -1.33 -5.14
N LYS A 146 11.22 -0.25 -4.34
CA LYS A 146 10.06 -0.09 -3.44
C LYS A 146 8.73 -0.19 -4.21
N TYR A 147 8.61 0.45 -5.38
CA TYR A 147 7.36 0.40 -6.17
C TYR A 147 7.15 -0.95 -6.87
N CYS A 148 8.22 -1.67 -7.20
CA CYS A 148 8.13 -3.05 -7.68
C CYS A 148 7.49 -4.01 -6.65
N GLN A 149 7.49 -3.64 -5.37
CA GLN A 149 6.82 -4.42 -4.31
C GLN A 149 5.29 -4.26 -4.30
N ILE A 150 4.73 -3.21 -4.93
CA ILE A 150 3.27 -2.96 -4.88
C ILE A 150 2.46 -4.17 -5.35
N PRO A 151 2.75 -4.80 -6.51
CA PRO A 151 2.00 -5.97 -6.94
C PRO A 151 2.19 -7.17 -6.01
N ARG A 152 3.39 -7.34 -5.43
CA ARG A 152 3.68 -8.42 -4.47
C ARG A 152 2.87 -8.29 -3.18
N ILE A 153 2.65 -7.06 -2.71
CA ILE A 153 1.81 -6.78 -1.53
C ILE A 153 0.32 -6.92 -1.85
N LEU A 154 -0.13 -6.28 -2.93
CA LEU A 154 -1.57 -6.14 -3.21
C LEU A 154 -2.19 -7.37 -3.87
N SER A 155 -1.44 -8.12 -4.69
CA SER A 155 -2.02 -9.24 -5.43
C SER A 155 -2.50 -10.38 -4.52
N PRO A 156 -1.78 -10.77 -3.46
CA PRO A 156 -2.28 -11.77 -2.50
C PRO A 156 -3.56 -11.32 -1.79
N VAL A 157 -3.69 -10.04 -1.47
CA VAL A 157 -4.92 -9.48 -0.88
C VAL A 157 -6.07 -9.58 -1.87
N CYS A 158 -5.89 -9.10 -3.11
CA CYS A 158 -6.91 -9.24 -4.15
C CYS A 158 -7.28 -10.71 -4.40
N HIS A 159 -6.29 -11.60 -4.45
CA HIS A 159 -6.50 -13.03 -4.67
C HIS A 159 -7.36 -13.64 -3.56
N CYS A 160 -7.03 -13.35 -2.30
CA CYS A 160 -7.82 -13.80 -1.15
C CYS A 160 -9.27 -13.32 -1.26
N LEU A 161 -9.49 -12.04 -1.54
CA LEU A 161 -10.83 -11.46 -1.64
C LEU A 161 -11.64 -12.05 -2.81
N ASP A 162 -11.01 -12.24 -3.98
CA ASP A 162 -11.67 -12.78 -5.16
C ASP A 162 -12.00 -14.28 -5.03
N ARG A 163 -11.11 -15.06 -4.40
CA ARG A 163 -11.30 -16.52 -4.24
C ARG A 163 -12.20 -16.90 -3.08
N LEU A 164 -12.33 -16.04 -2.06
CA LEU A 164 -13.11 -16.34 -0.87
C LEU A 164 -14.56 -16.71 -1.18
N GLU A 165 -15.19 -16.05 -2.14
CA GLU A 165 -16.57 -16.38 -2.55
C GLU A 165 -16.66 -17.79 -3.13
N ALA A 166 -15.72 -18.16 -4.01
CA ALA A 166 -15.71 -19.49 -4.62
C ALA A 166 -15.51 -20.59 -3.57
N GLU A 167 -14.58 -20.42 -2.64
CA GLU A 167 -14.35 -21.38 -1.55
C GLU A 167 -15.54 -21.48 -0.60
N TYR A 168 -16.21 -20.35 -0.31
CA TYR A 168 -17.42 -20.28 0.49
C TYR A 168 -18.61 -21.01 -0.16
N GLN A 169 -18.76 -20.91 -1.48
CA GLN A 169 -19.83 -21.60 -2.21
C GLN A 169 -19.52 -23.09 -2.39
N ALA A 170 -18.26 -23.46 -2.62
CA ALA A 170 -17.87 -24.83 -2.94
C ALA A 170 -17.87 -25.77 -1.73
N ARG A 171 -17.56 -25.28 -0.52
CA ARG A 171 -17.32 -26.13 0.65
C ARG A 171 -18.21 -25.75 1.83
N PRO A 172 -19.16 -26.61 2.25
CA PRO A 172 -20.03 -26.34 3.40
C PRO A 172 -19.27 -26.10 4.71
N SER A 173 -18.13 -26.76 4.90
CA SER A 173 -17.29 -26.55 6.09
C SER A 173 -16.68 -25.15 6.13
N ILE A 174 -16.22 -24.62 4.99
CA ILE A 174 -15.70 -23.24 4.89
C ILE A 174 -16.83 -22.24 5.11
N ARG A 175 -18.00 -22.49 4.50
CA ARG A 175 -19.20 -21.67 4.73
C ARG A 175 -19.51 -21.53 6.21
N ASN A 176 -19.66 -22.66 6.91
CA ASN A 176 -19.96 -22.67 8.35
C ASN A 176 -18.88 -21.94 9.16
N TYR A 177 -17.60 -22.12 8.82
CA TYR A 177 -16.49 -21.40 9.47
C TYR A 177 -16.58 -19.88 9.25
N VAL A 178 -16.81 -19.44 8.01
CA VAL A 178 -16.90 -18.02 7.65
C VAL A 178 -18.12 -17.36 8.30
N ASP A 179 -19.26 -18.03 8.29
CA ASP A 179 -20.50 -17.52 8.89
C ASP A 179 -20.35 -17.39 10.42
N SER A 180 -19.82 -18.43 11.07
CA SER A 180 -19.67 -18.43 12.53
C SER A 180 -18.58 -17.47 13.04
N THR A 181 -17.51 -17.26 12.26
CA THR A 181 -16.35 -16.47 12.70
C THR A 181 -16.44 -15.01 12.27
N PHE A 182 -16.91 -14.75 11.04
CA PHE A 182 -16.88 -13.42 10.43
C PHE A 182 -18.27 -12.86 10.13
N GLY A 183 -19.34 -13.67 10.20
CA GLY A 183 -20.69 -13.22 9.87
C GLY A 183 -20.99 -13.19 8.37
N GLY A 184 -20.24 -13.96 7.57
CA GLY A 184 -20.43 -14.11 6.13
C GLY A 184 -19.28 -13.57 5.29
N VAL A 185 -19.33 -13.83 3.98
CA VAL A 185 -18.23 -13.51 3.05
C VAL A 185 -17.97 -12.01 2.95
N ASP A 186 -19.01 -11.20 2.76
CA ASP A 186 -18.83 -9.76 2.61
C ASP A 186 -18.27 -9.13 3.88
N GLU A 187 -18.66 -9.62 5.05
CA GLU A 187 -18.14 -9.13 6.32
C GLU A 187 -16.69 -9.55 6.54
N ALA A 188 -16.32 -10.78 6.16
CA ALA A 188 -14.93 -11.21 6.13
C ALA A 188 -14.06 -10.33 5.21
N LYS A 189 -14.56 -9.99 4.01
CA LYS A 189 -13.89 -9.07 3.08
C LYS A 189 -13.73 -7.68 3.69
N ARG A 190 -14.78 -7.12 4.32
CA ARG A 190 -14.71 -5.82 5.02
C ARG A 190 -13.68 -5.83 6.13
N ILE A 191 -13.60 -6.90 6.93
CA ILE A 191 -12.61 -7.01 8.01
C ILE A 191 -11.17 -6.96 7.46
N ILE A 192 -10.89 -7.72 6.40
CA ILE A 192 -9.57 -7.73 5.74
C ILE A 192 -9.25 -6.34 5.18
N LEU A 193 -10.18 -5.77 4.41
CA LEU A 193 -10.00 -4.49 3.75
C LEU A 193 -9.86 -3.34 4.75
N GLN A 194 -10.66 -3.32 5.81
CA GLN A 194 -10.60 -2.30 6.86
C GLN A 194 -9.23 -2.32 7.52
N ASP A 195 -8.76 -3.50 7.94
CA ASP A 195 -7.46 -3.63 8.59
C ASP A 195 -6.31 -3.23 7.64
N PHE A 196 -6.36 -3.62 6.37
CA PHE A 196 -5.37 -3.21 5.37
C PHE A 196 -5.40 -1.69 5.10
N PHE A 197 -6.58 -1.11 4.87
CA PHE A 197 -6.73 0.33 4.58
C PHE A 197 -6.42 1.21 5.78
N LYS A 198 -6.54 0.69 7.00
CA LYS A 198 -6.04 1.34 8.21
C LYS A 198 -4.53 1.15 8.33
N HIS A 199 -4.10 -0.08 8.55
CA HIS A 199 -2.75 -0.38 9.04
C HIS A 199 -1.69 -0.57 7.95
N GLY A 200 -2.11 -0.78 6.70
CA GLY A 200 -1.23 -0.64 5.54
C GLY A 200 -0.93 0.81 5.16
N PHE A 201 -1.61 1.78 5.79
CA PHE A 201 -1.52 3.22 5.51
C PHE A 201 -1.53 4.08 6.79
N ASP A 202 -0.93 3.59 7.88
CA ASP A 202 -0.97 4.23 9.20
C ASP A 202 0.36 4.87 9.64
N GLY A 203 1.37 4.91 8.77
CA GLY A 203 2.69 5.45 9.08
C GLY A 203 3.59 4.54 9.91
N SER A 204 3.14 3.31 10.24
CA SER A 204 3.96 2.31 10.91
C SER A 204 5.11 1.81 10.02
N GLY A 205 6.11 1.16 10.64
CA GLY A 205 7.29 0.61 9.97
C GLY A 205 8.46 1.58 9.78
N ALA A 206 8.29 2.87 10.05
CA ALA A 206 9.36 3.87 10.01
C ALA A 206 9.96 4.14 11.41
N ASP A 207 11.26 4.51 11.43
CA ASP A 207 12.04 4.67 12.66
C ASP A 207 11.73 5.96 13.44
N ASN A 208 11.24 7.02 12.77
CA ASN A 208 10.98 8.31 13.41
C ASN A 208 9.73 9.01 12.82
N PHE A 209 9.26 10.07 13.50
CA PHE A 209 8.03 10.80 13.13
C PHE A 209 8.13 11.56 11.79
N PHE A 210 9.34 11.99 11.40
CA PHE A 210 9.55 12.69 10.13
C PHE A 210 9.48 11.73 8.94
N ASP A 211 9.93 10.50 9.15
CA ASP A 211 9.90 9.40 8.19
C ASP A 211 8.62 8.55 8.30
N ALA A 212 7.66 8.90 9.17
CA ALA A 212 6.46 8.15 9.54
C ALA A 212 5.42 8.01 8.41
N GLY A 213 5.83 7.42 7.30
CA GLY A 213 5.03 6.95 6.18
C GLY A 213 4.26 8.01 5.39
N SER A 214 4.35 9.29 5.75
CA SER A 214 3.56 10.33 5.10
C SER A 214 4.14 10.81 3.77
N CYS A 215 5.45 10.71 3.58
CA CYS A 215 6.15 11.02 2.33
C CYS A 215 5.80 10.00 1.24
N ILE A 216 6.16 10.33 0.00
CA ILE A 216 5.71 9.58 -1.18
C ILE A 216 6.21 8.13 -1.17
N ASP A 217 7.47 7.93 -0.82
CA ASP A 217 8.08 6.62 -0.67
C ASP A 217 7.77 5.98 0.69
N GLY A 218 7.51 6.78 1.72
CA GLY A 218 7.15 6.31 3.06
C GLY A 218 5.81 5.55 3.11
N ARG A 219 4.88 5.87 2.21
CA ARG A 219 3.54 5.22 2.14
C ARG A 219 3.61 3.70 1.99
N LEU A 220 4.64 3.19 1.33
CA LEU A 220 4.85 1.75 1.14
C LEU A 220 5.36 1.03 2.39
N THR A 221 6.03 1.76 3.28
CA THR A 221 6.64 1.21 4.50
C THR A 221 5.59 0.61 5.43
N SER A 222 4.43 1.28 5.57
CA SER A 222 3.34 0.76 6.41
C SER A 222 2.69 -0.48 5.81
N ALA A 223 2.58 -0.55 4.47
CA ALA A 223 2.08 -1.74 3.80
C ALA A 223 3.03 -2.93 3.97
N TRP A 224 4.35 -2.70 3.89
CA TRP A 224 5.35 -3.71 4.21
C TRP A 224 5.28 -4.18 5.67
N ASN A 225 5.14 -3.23 6.60
CA ASN A 225 4.97 -3.56 8.01
C ASN A 225 3.68 -4.38 8.23
N TRP A 226 2.58 -4.05 7.57
CA TRP A 226 1.35 -4.84 7.62
C TRP A 226 1.56 -6.28 7.13
N CYS A 227 2.29 -6.48 6.02
CA CYS A 227 2.65 -7.80 5.52
C CYS A 227 3.41 -8.63 6.56
N SER A 228 4.33 -8.00 7.33
CA SER A 228 5.10 -8.67 8.39
C SER A 228 4.28 -9.11 9.61
N GLN A 229 3.01 -8.74 9.67
CA GLN A 229 2.10 -9.08 10.77
C GLN A 229 0.93 -9.95 10.31
N ILE A 230 0.89 -10.36 9.03
CA ILE A 230 -0.28 -11.01 8.43
C ILE A 230 -0.65 -12.29 9.18
N GLU A 231 0.34 -13.06 9.62
CA GLU A 231 0.18 -14.34 10.30
C GLU A 231 -0.45 -14.21 11.69
N LYS A 232 -0.43 -12.99 12.25
CA LYS A 232 -1.03 -12.67 13.55
C LYS A 232 -2.48 -12.18 13.42
N LYS A 233 -2.96 -11.96 12.20
CA LYS A 233 -4.31 -11.43 11.96
C LYS A 233 -5.33 -12.56 12.10
N VAL A 234 -6.47 -12.26 12.73
CA VAL A 234 -7.56 -13.23 12.95
C VAL A 234 -8.12 -13.82 11.65
N TYR A 235 -8.00 -13.08 10.55
CA TYR A 235 -8.43 -13.49 9.21
C TYR A 235 -7.33 -14.19 8.40
N PHE A 236 -6.12 -14.42 8.96
CA PHE A 236 -5.05 -15.13 8.28
C PHE A 236 -5.45 -16.51 7.75
N PRO A 237 -6.28 -17.32 8.45
CA PRO A 237 -6.75 -18.58 7.88
C PRO A 237 -7.48 -18.42 6.53
N LEU A 238 -8.13 -17.27 6.27
CA LEU A 238 -8.76 -17.02 4.97
C LEU A 238 -7.73 -16.90 3.85
N PHE A 239 -6.59 -16.26 4.11
CA PHE A 239 -5.48 -16.22 3.16
C PHE A 239 -5.01 -17.64 2.84
N LEU A 240 -4.78 -18.49 3.84
CA LEU A 240 -4.37 -19.88 3.64
C LEU A 240 -5.40 -20.70 2.85
N LEU A 241 -6.69 -20.57 3.17
CA LEU A 241 -7.77 -21.26 2.47
C LEU A 241 -7.86 -20.86 0.98
N THR A 242 -7.48 -19.63 0.67
CA THR A 242 -7.46 -19.11 -0.70
C THR A 242 -6.12 -19.31 -1.42
N GLY A 243 -5.19 -20.10 -0.86
CA GLY A 243 -3.94 -20.47 -1.53
C GLY A 243 -2.76 -19.52 -1.32
N PHE A 244 -2.78 -18.72 -0.25
CA PHE A 244 -1.64 -17.85 0.10
C PHE A 244 -0.40 -18.66 0.49
N THR A 245 0.72 -18.41 -0.19
CA THR A 245 2.03 -19.01 0.09
C THR A 245 3.05 -18.01 0.66
N GLY A 246 2.79 -16.70 0.52
CA GLY A 246 3.67 -15.62 0.97
C GLY A 246 3.50 -14.37 0.09
N PHE A 247 4.08 -13.25 0.51
CA PHE A 247 4.15 -12.03 -0.31
C PHE A 247 5.33 -12.04 -1.29
N ASP A 248 6.40 -12.76 -0.95
CA ASP A 248 7.58 -12.93 -1.79
C ASP A 248 7.50 -14.14 -2.71
N GLY A 249 6.39 -14.88 -2.67
CA GLY A 249 6.07 -16.11 -3.41
C GLY A 249 7.27 -16.81 -4.04
N GLU A 250 7.69 -17.96 -3.50
CA GLU A 250 8.54 -18.86 -4.29
C GLU A 250 7.86 -19.06 -5.65
N GLU A 251 8.60 -18.79 -6.73
CA GLU A 251 8.13 -18.95 -8.09
C GLU A 251 7.51 -20.35 -8.27
N GLY A 252 6.18 -20.39 -8.34
CA GLY A 252 5.39 -21.53 -8.81
C GLY A 252 4.18 -20.90 -9.51
N TRP A 253 4.05 -20.92 -10.84
CA TRP A 253 4.40 -21.94 -11.82
C TRP A 253 4.75 -21.27 -13.16
#